data_AF-A0A0P9DPE5-F1
#
_entry.id   AF-A0A0P9DPE5-F1
#
_cell.length_a   1.000
_cell.length_b   1.000
_cell.length_c   1.000
_cell.angle_alpha   90.00
_cell.angle_beta   90.00
_cell.angle_gamma   90.00
#
_symmetry.space_group_name_H-M   'P 1'
#
loop_
_entity.id
_entity.type
_entity.pdbx_description
1 polymer ?
#
loop_
_entity_poly.entity_id
_entity_poly.type
_entity_poly.pdbx_seq_one_letter_code
_entity_poly.pdbx_strand_id
1 'polypeptide(L)'
;MLGLEHNLKSSFSAGYGFDSIAIALLAKSNPIGIIPAAIFWGALRNGAGLMQLQSGISISLINIIQALVIVFVAADVIVRWIYRLPRGSGEQAVFTRGWGG
;
A
#
# COMPACT_ATOMS: atom_id res chain seq x y z
N MET A 1 9.68 34.11 -22.62
CA MET A 1 8.34 33.60 -22.24
C MET A 1 8.56 32.27 -21.50
N LEU A 2 8.72 32.30 -20.17
CA LEU A 2 9.07 31.12 -19.35
C LEU A 2 8.22 31.03 -18.07
N GLY A 3 6.97 31.50 -18.11
CA GLY A 3 6.10 31.65 -16.91
C GLY A 3 4.67 31.13 -17.06
N LEU A 4 4.40 30.21 -18.00
CA LEU A 4 3.06 29.68 -18.30
C LEU A 4 2.94 28.15 -18.24
N GLU A 5 4.04 27.42 -18.04
CA GLU A 5 3.96 26.02 -17.67
C GLU A 5 3.65 25.93 -16.17
N HIS A 6 2.37 26.14 -15.82
CA HIS A 6 1.78 25.66 -14.56
C HIS A 6 1.66 24.12 -14.58
N ASN A 7 2.59 23.44 -15.23
CA ASN A 7 2.82 22.01 -15.13
C ASN A 7 3.94 21.83 -14.12
N LEU A 8 3.68 22.22 -12.86
CA LEU A 8 4.27 21.45 -11.76
C LEU A 8 3.92 20.02 -12.10
N LYS A 9 4.89 19.20 -12.51
CA LYS A 9 4.71 17.78 -12.78
C LYS A 9 3.65 17.29 -11.82
N SER A 10 2.42 17.07 -12.31
CA SER A 10 1.28 16.59 -11.53
C SER A 10 1.47 15.13 -11.12
N SER A 11 2.74 14.74 -10.97
CA SER A 11 3.27 13.51 -10.45
C SER A 11 3.61 13.64 -8.96
N PHE A 12 3.57 14.83 -8.36
CA PHE A 12 3.41 14.97 -6.91
C PHE A 12 1.95 14.66 -6.52
N SER A 13 1.66 13.36 -6.53
CA SER A 13 1.03 12.72 -5.38
C SER A 13 -0.50 12.74 -5.19
N ALA A 14 -1.32 12.85 -6.24
CA ALA A 14 -2.67 12.30 -6.11
C ALA A 14 -2.63 10.76 -6.02
N GLY A 15 -1.72 10.12 -6.78
CA GLY A 15 -1.62 8.65 -6.85
C GLY A 15 -1.00 8.00 -5.62
N TYR A 16 0.10 8.54 -5.07
CA TYR A 16 0.81 7.89 -3.96
C TYR A 16 -0.01 7.84 -2.66
N GLY A 17 -0.83 8.87 -2.39
CA GLY A 17 -1.75 8.85 -1.25
C GLY A 17 -2.85 7.80 -1.41
N PHE A 18 -3.40 7.65 -2.62
CA PHE A 18 -4.40 6.63 -2.94
C PHE A 18 -3.83 5.20 -2.85
N ASP A 19 -2.64 4.98 -3.41
CA ASP A 19 -1.92 3.70 -3.30
C ASP A 19 -1.60 3.36 -1.84
N SER A 20 -1.35 4.36 -0.99
CA SER A 20 -1.07 4.16 0.44
C SER A 20 -2.25 3.57 1.20
N ILE A 21 -3.48 3.77 0.73
CA ILE A 21 -4.68 3.12 1.29
C ILE A 21 -4.56 1.60 1.09
N ALA A 22 -4.18 1.16 -0.11
CA ALA A 22 -3.99 -0.26 -0.40
C ALA A 22 -2.85 -0.85 0.44
N ILE A 23 -1.74 -0.13 0.60
CA ILE A 23 -0.60 -0.57 1.43
C ILE A 23 -1.00 -0.70 2.91
N ALA A 24 -1.79 0.23 3.45
CA ALA A 24 -2.29 0.15 4.82
C ALA A 24 -3.22 -1.05 5.04
N LEU A 25 -4.08 -1.35 4.06
CA LEU A 25 -4.94 -2.53 4.06
C LEU A 25 -4.13 -3.82 3.94
N LEU A 26 -3.11 -3.82 3.09
CA LEU A 26 -2.17 -4.93 2.92
C LEU A 26 -1.47 -5.28 4.24
N ALA A 27 -1.07 -4.26 5.00
CA ALA A 27 -0.46 -4.40 6.33
C ALA A 27 -1.46 -4.68 7.47
N LYS A 28 -2.76 -4.83 7.17
CA LYS A 28 -3.84 -5.03 8.16
C LYS A 28 -3.86 -3.97 9.26
N SER A 29 -3.52 -2.72 8.92
CA SER A 29 -3.40 -1.60 9.86
C SER A 29 -2.35 -1.81 10.98
N ASN A 30 -1.44 -2.78 10.84
CA ASN A 30 -0.33 -2.94 11.77
C ASN A 30 0.82 -2.00 11.38
N PRO A 31 1.20 -1.01 12.24
CA PRO A 31 2.21 -0.02 11.90
C PRO A 31 3.58 -0.63 11.57
N ILE A 32 3.93 -1.77 12.19
CA ILE A 32 5.18 -2.48 11.92
C ILE A 32 5.14 -3.16 10.54
N GLY A 33 3.97 -3.66 10.12
CA GLY A 33 3.77 -4.31 8.82
C GLY A 33 3.76 -3.33 7.64
N ILE A 34 3.49 -2.04 7.87
CA ILE A 34 3.45 -1.02 6.82
C ILE A 34 4.85 -0.75 6.24
N ILE A 35 5.90 -0.82 7.06
CA ILE A 35 7.28 -0.52 6.64
C ILE A 35 7.75 -1.43 5.49
N PRO A 36 7.75 -2.78 5.63
CA PRO A 36 8.17 -3.65 4.54
C PRO A 36 7.22 -3.58 3.32
N ALA A 37 5.92 -3.36 3.55
CA ALA A 37 4.93 -3.24 2.49
C ALA A 37 5.15 -1.98 1.62
N ALA A 38 5.45 -0.84 2.24
CA ALA A 38 5.75 0.41 1.55
C ALA A 38 7.07 0.32 0.76
N ILE A 39 8.09 -0.32 1.32
CA ILE A 39 9.37 -0.56 0.63
C ILE A 39 9.15 -1.43 -0.61
N PHE A 40 8.40 -2.52 -0.49
CA PHE A 40 8.06 -3.38 -1.62
C PHE A 40 7.33 -2.62 -2.73
N TRP A 41 6.31 -1.83 -2.36
CA TRP A 41 5.55 -1.02 -3.31
C TRP A 41 6.44 0.00 -4.04
N GLY A 42 7.32 0.68 -3.29
CA GLY A 42 8.30 1.62 -3.83
C GLY A 42 9.33 0.97 -4.74
N ALA A 43 9.77 -0.26 -4.43
CA ALA A 43 10.70 -1.03 -5.25
C ALA A 43 10.07 -1.41 -6.60
N LEU A 44 8.83 -1.91 -6.59
CA LEU A 44 8.09 -2.20 -7.83
C LEU A 44 7.89 -0.94 -8.68
N ARG A 45 7.55 0.18 -8.06
CA ARG A 45 7.33 1.46 -8.75
C ARG A 45 8.62 2.02 -9.36
N ASN A 46 9.75 1.92 -8.66
CA ASN A 46 11.05 2.33 -9.20
C ASN A 46 11.48 1.41 -10.36
N GLY A 47 11.24 0.10 -10.24
CA GLY A 47 11.43 -0.85 -11.35
C GLY A 47 10.65 -0.45 -12.60
N ALA A 48 9.44 0.10 -12.44
CA ALA A 48 8.62 0.61 -13.55
C ALA A 48 9.29 1.73 -14.33
N GLY A 49 9.87 2.68 -13.61
CA GLY A 49 10.57 3.81 -14.20
C GLY A 49 11.76 3.35 -15.05
N LEU A 50 12.50 2.35 -14.57
CA LEU A 50 13.63 1.78 -15.29
C LEU A 50 13.20 1.01 -16.55
N MET A 51 12.08 0.26 -16.47
CA MET A 51 11.54 -0.49 -17.62
C MET A 51 10.93 0.40 -18.70
N GLN A 52 10.34 1.54 -18.31
CA GLN A 52 9.88 2.57 -19.26
C GLN A 52 11.03 3.18 -20.05
N LEU A 53 12.20 3.35 -19.43
CA LEU A 53 13.37 3.95 -20.08
C LEU A 53 14.07 2.99 -21.05
N GLN A 54 14.02 1.67 -20.80
CA GLN A 54 14.80 0.68 -21.56
C GLN A 54 14.02 -0.16 -22.57
N SER A 55 12.75 -0.50 -22.32
CA SER A 55 12.09 -1.59 -23.07
C SER A 55 10.73 -1.25 -23.67
N GLY A 56 10.25 0.00 -23.54
CA GLY A 56 8.92 0.41 -24.04
C GLY A 56 7.76 -0.28 -23.30
N ILE A 57 8.04 -1.12 -22.31
CA ILE A 57 7.06 -1.78 -21.46
C ILE A 57 6.52 -0.72 -20.48
N SER A 58 5.25 -0.38 -20.66
CA SER A 58 4.58 0.65 -19.88
C SER A 58 4.24 0.19 -18.46
N ILE A 59 4.01 1.16 -17.57
CA ILE A 59 3.68 1.00 -16.15
C ILE A 59 2.52 0.02 -15.87
N SER A 60 1.70 -0.27 -16.88
CA SER A 60 0.59 -1.22 -16.83
C SER A 60 0.98 -2.60 -16.30
N LEU A 61 2.17 -3.12 -16.63
CA LEU A 61 2.62 -4.43 -16.14
C LEU A 61 2.75 -4.44 -14.61
N ILE A 62 3.26 -3.35 -14.05
CA ILE A 62 3.48 -3.24 -12.61
C ILE A 62 2.17 -3.02 -11.88
N ASN A 63 1.23 -2.28 -12.48
CA ASN A 63 -0.13 -2.19 -11.96
C ASN A 63 -0.80 -3.58 -11.87
N ILE A 64 -0.61 -4.45 -12.88
CA ILE A 64 -1.14 -5.82 -12.86
C ILE A 64 -0.48 -6.65 -11.75
N ILE A 65 0.84 -6.60 -11.62
CA ILE A 65 1.58 -7.32 -10.56
C ILE A 65 1.12 -6.85 -9.18
N GLN A 66 1.01 -5.53 -8.97
CA GLN A 66 0.53 -4.95 -7.72
C GLN A 66 -0.89 -5.41 -7.38
N ALA A 67 -1.80 -5.42 -8.36
CA ALA A 67 -3.16 -5.93 -8.18
C ALA A 67 -3.18 -7.41 -7.79
N LEU A 68 -2.35 -8.25 -8.43
CA LEU A 68 -2.22 -9.67 -8.09
C LEU A 68 -1.70 -9.86 -6.67
N VAL A 69 -0.67 -9.10 -6.26
CA VAL A 69 -0.13 -9.14 -4.89
C VAL A 69 -1.20 -8.80 -3.87
N ILE A 70 -1.99 -7.75 -4.12
CA ILE A 70 -3.10 -7.37 -3.24
C ILE A 70 -4.10 -8.51 -3.13
N VAL A 71 -4.51 -9.12 -4.24
CA VAL A 71 -5.47 -10.24 -4.24
C VAL A 71 -4.92 -11.43 -3.45
N PHE A 72 -3.65 -11.79 -3.65
CA PHE A 72 -3.04 -12.92 -2.94
C PHE A 72 -2.95 -12.67 -1.44
N VAL A 73 -2.53 -11.48 -1.00
CA VAL A 73 -2.41 -11.19 0.43
C VAL A 73 -3.77 -10.97 1.08
N ALA A 74 -4.70 -10.34 0.37
CA ALA A 74 -6.07 -10.15 0.84
C ALA A 74 -6.87 -11.46 0.85
N ALA A 75 -6.44 -12.52 0.17
CA ALA A 75 -7.17 -13.78 0.09
C ALA A 75 -7.55 -14.35 1.47
N ASP A 76 -6.63 -14.41 2.44
CA ASP A 76 -6.93 -14.88 3.81
C ASP A 76 -7.97 -13.99 4.50
N VAL A 77 -7.87 -12.67 4.32
CA VAL A 77 -8.83 -11.69 4.88
C VAL A 77 -10.21 -11.86 4.24
N ILE A 78 -10.27 -12.00 2.92
CA ILE A 78 -11.49 -12.17 2.13
C ILE A 78 -12.17 -13.50 2.50
N VAL A 79 -11.40 -14.59 2.60
CA VAL A 79 -11.92 -15.91 3.01
C VAL A 79 -12.51 -15.83 4.41
N ARG A 80 -11.79 -15.28 5.38
CA ARG A 80 -12.31 -15.11 6.75
C ARG A 80 -13.57 -14.26 6.81
N TRP A 81 -13.64 -13.21 5.98
CA TRP A 81 -14.79 -12.32 5.89
C TRP A 81 -16.03 -13.03 5.31
N ILE A 82 -15.85 -13.80 4.23
CA ILE A 82 -16.92 -14.59 3.60
C ILE A 82 -17.46 -15.65 4.56
N TYR A 83 -16.57 -16.38 5.24
CA TYR A 83 -16.96 -17.45 6.16
C TYR A 83 -17.33 -16.95 7.58
N ARG A 84 -17.39 -15.63 7.80
CA ARG A 84 -17.75 -15.00 9.09
C ARG A 84 -17.08 -15.67 10.30
N LEU A 85 -15.78 -15.99 10.20
CA LEU A 85 -15.07 -16.53 11.37
C LEU A 85 -14.99 -15.45 12.47
N PRO A 86 -15.25 -15.78 13.75
CA PRO A 86 -15.18 -14.83 14.84
C PRO A 86 -13.79 -14.17 14.88
N ARG A 87 -13.77 -12.85 15.04
CA ARG A 87 -12.52 -12.09 15.21
C ARG A 87 -11.89 -12.53 16.54
N GLY A 88 -10.82 -13.33 16.45
CA GLY A 88 -9.87 -13.46 17.55
C GLY A 88 -9.35 -12.06 17.88
N SER A 89 -9.81 -11.55 19.01
CA SER A 89 -9.51 -10.24 19.60
C SER A 89 -8.01 -10.06 19.77
N GLY A 90 -7.37 -9.45 18.77
CA GLY A 90 -6.01 -8.92 18.88
C GLY A 90 -6.03 -7.66 19.73
N GLU A 91 -5.78 -7.86 21.01
CA GLU A 91 -4.88 -7.02 21.80
C GLU A 91 -5.20 -5.51 21.84
N GLN A 92 -6.34 -5.19 22.46
CA GLN A 92 -6.36 -4.00 23.31
C GLN A 92 -5.59 -4.33 24.60
N ALA A 93 -4.27 -4.41 24.49
CA ALA A 93 -3.38 -4.12 25.61
C ALA A 93 -3.38 -2.58 25.82
N VAL A 94 -4.57 -2.00 26.02
CA VAL A 94 -4.71 -0.72 26.70
C VAL A 94 -4.46 -1.06 28.17
N PHE A 95 -3.18 -1.25 28.48
CA PHE A 95 -2.65 -1.28 29.82
C PHE A 95 -2.74 0.14 30.37
N THR A 96 -3.97 0.59 30.64
CA THR A 96 -4.19 1.60 31.67
C THR A 96 -4.04 0.90 33.01
N ARG A 97 -2.82 0.48 33.35
CA ARG A 97 -2.43 0.36 34.78
C ARG A 97 -1.73 1.64 35.20
N GLY A 98 -2.44 2.74 35.01
CA GLY A 98 -2.10 4.03 35.54
C GLY A 98 -3.32 4.58 36.25
N TRP A 99 -3.68 3.98 37.38
CA TRP A 99 -4.56 4.60 38.39
C TRP A 99 -4.63 3.76 39.67
N GLY A 100 -4.13 4.32 40.77
CA GLY A 100 -4.50 3.91 42.13
C GLY A 100 -3.34 3.54 43.06
N GLY A 101 -2.82 4.53 43.80
CA GLY A 101 -2.07 4.33 45.05
C GLY A 101 -0.56 4.44 44.95
#